data_AF-A0A5C6LJU2-F1
#
_entry.id   AF-A0A5C6LJU2-F1
#
_cell.length_a   1.000
_cell.length_b   1.000
_cell.length_c   1.000
_cell.angle_alpha   90.00
_cell.angle_beta   90.00
_cell.angle_gamma   90.00
#
_symmetry.space_group_name_H-M   'P 1'
#
loop_
_entity.id
_entity.type
_entity.pdbx_description
1 polymer ?
#
loop_
_entity_poly.entity_id
_entity_poly.type
_entity_poly.pdbx_seq_one_letter_code
_entity_poly.pdbx_strand_id
1 'polypeptide(L)' 'MAFKATLTFSGKQYDVLQCSYSMYRDVDLKGRPTSGVYGG' A
#
# COMPACT_ATOMS: atom_id res chain seq x y z
N MET A 1 -7.01 14.72 16.54
CA MET A 1 -7.17 13.70 15.48
C MET A 1 -6.10 12.65 15.71
N ALA A 2 -6.46 11.47 16.23
CA ALA A 2 -5.49 10.43 16.58
C ALA A 2 -5.60 9.27 15.58
N PHE A 3 -4.68 9.23 14.61
CA PHE A 3 -4.48 8.07 13.75
C PHE A 3 -3.54 7.11 14.51
N LYS A 4 -4.06 5.95 14.91
CA LYS A 4 -3.26 4.90 15.54
C LYS A 4 -3.03 3.80 14.51
N ALA A 5 -1.83 3.75 13.95
CA ALA A 5 -1.39 2.64 13.12
C ALA A 5 -0.32 1.85 13.88
N THR A 6 -0.44 0.52 13.88
CA THR A 6 0.53 -0.38 14.53
C THR A 6 1.07 -1.34 13.48
N LEU A 7 2.38 -1.33 13.25
CA LEU A 7 3.05 -2.28 12.38
C LEU A 7 3.61 -3.43 13.21
N THR A 8 3.18 -4.65 12.91
CA THR A 8 3.75 -5.86 13.50
C THR A 8 4.77 -6.43 12.51
N PHE A 9 6.06 -6.36 12.84
CA PHE A 9 7.13 -6.91 12.01
C PHE A 9 8.14 -7.68 12.86
N SER A 10 8.53 -8.88 12.42
CA SER A 10 9.47 -9.76 13.14
C SER A 10 9.07 -10.02 14.61
N GLY A 11 7.77 -10.20 14.86
CA GLY A 11 7.23 -10.47 16.21
C GLY A 11 7.23 -9.26 17.16
N LYS A 12 7.61 -8.07 16.69
CA LYS A 12 7.59 -6.82 17.47
C LYS A 12 6.53 -5.88 16.91
N GLN A 13 5.95 -5.07 17.80
CA GLN A 13 4.91 -4.11 17.46
C GLN A 13 5.47 -2.70 17.54
N TYR A 14 5.25 -1.92 16.48
CA TYR A 14 5.74 -0.56 16.33
C TYR A 14 4.56 0.38 16.14
N ASP A 15 4.53 1.48 16.89
CA ASP A 15 3.58 2.56 16.64
C ASP A 15 4.05 3.37 15.43
N VAL A 16 3.18 3.46 14.41
CA VAL A 16 3.48 4.09 13.13
C VAL A 16 2.82 5.46 13.07
N LEU A 17 3.66 6.49 12.92
CA LEU A 17 3.24 7.88 12.81
C LEU A 17 2.62 8.19 11.43
N GLN A 18 3.14 7.56 10.37
CA GLN A 18 2.67 7.71 9.01
C GLN A 18 2.98 6.45 8.20
N CYS A 19 2.00 5.94 7.44
CA CYS A 19 2.17 4.84 6.51
C CYS A 19 1.61 5.24 5.14
N SER A 20 2.39 5.08 4.09
CA SER A 20 1.98 5.33 2.71
C SER A 20 2.32 4.13 1.85
N TYR A 21 1.30 3.46 1.34
CA TYR A 21 1.43 2.41 0.33
C TYR A 21 0.76 2.87 -0.96
N SER A 22 1.39 2.61 -2.09
CA SER A 22 0.84 2.92 -3.41
C SER A 22 0.90 1.68 -4.29
N MET A 23 -0.24 1.32 -4.87
CA MET A 23 -0.33 0.24 -5.84
C MET A 23 -0.74 0.83 -7.18
N TYR A 24 0.06 0.57 -8.20
CA TYR A 24 -0.16 0.97 -9.57
C TYR A 24 -0.60 -0.24 -10.40
N ARG A 25 -1.39 -0.01 -11.44
CA ARG A 25 -1.71 -1.02 -12.44
C ARG A 25 -1.56 -0.38 -13.80
N ASP A 26 -1.03 -1.14 -14.73
CA ASP A 26 -0.97 -0.68 -16.11
C ASP A 26 -2.37 -0.64 -16.71
N VAL A 27 -2.57 0.26 -17.66
CA VAL A 27 -3.80 0.36 -18.44
C VAL A 27 -3.47 0.14 -19.90
N ASP A 28 -4.28 -0.67 -20.59
CA ASP A 28 -4.19 -0.84 -22.04
C ASP A 28 -4.43 0.52 -22.74
N LEU A 29 -4.04 0.66 -24.00
CA LEU A 29 -4.17 1.87 -24.83
C LEU A 29 -5.60 2.43 -24.89
N LYS A 30 -6.61 1.60 -24.57
CA LYS A 30 -8.03 1.98 -24.48
C LYS A 30 -8.49 2.31 -23.05
N GLY A 31 -7.58 2.43 -22.09
CA GLY A 31 -7.87 2.72 -20.68
C GLY A 31 -8.44 1.53 -19.90
N ARG A 32 -8.36 0.31 -20.43
CA ARG A 32 -8.85 -0.89 -19.73
C ARG A 32 -7.80 -1.35 -18.71
N PRO A 33 -8.19 -1.67 -17.48
CA PRO A 33 -7.25 -2.14 -16.48
C PRO A 33 -6.62 -3.46 -16.95
N THR A 34 -5.29 -3.52 -17.00
CA THR A 34 -4.59 -4.77 -17.27
C THR A 34 -4.45 -5.59 -15.98
N SER A 35 -4.30 -6.89 -16.12
CA SER A 35 -4.18 -7.81 -14.97
C SER A 35 -2.86 -7.67 -14.22
N GLY A 36 -1.88 -6.96 -14.79
CA GLY A 36 -0.62 -6.62 -14.13
C GLY A 36 -0.82 -5.52 -13.10
N VAL A 37 -0.62 -5.87 -11.83
CA VAL A 37 -0.67 -4.93 -10.71
C VAL A 37 0.70 -4.90 -10.03
N TYR A 38 1.25 -3.70 -9.87
CA TYR A 38 2.58 -3.43 -9.34
C TYR A 38 2.44 -2.60 -8.06
N GLY A 39 2.91 -3.12 -6.94
CA GLY A 39 2.92 -2.36 -5.69
C GLY A 39 3.46 -3.18 -4.54
N GLY A 40 4.25 -2.51 -3.70
CA GLY A 40 4.87 -2.99 -2.48
C GLY A 40 5.19 -1.80 -1.59
#